data_AF-X1DHG5-F1
#
_entry.id   AF-X1DHG5-F1
#
_cell.length_a   1.000
_cell.length_b   1.000
_cell.length_c   1.000
_cell.angle_alpha   90.00
_cell.angle_beta   90.00
_cell.angle_gamma   90.00
#
_symmetry.space_group_name_H-M   'P 1'
#
loop_
_entity.id
_entity.type
_entity.pdbx_description
1 polymer ?
#
loop_
_entity_poly.entity_id
_entity_poly.type
_entity_poly.pdbx_seq_one_letter_code
_entity_poly.pdbx_strand_id
1 'polypeptide(L)' 'MTNNEDVIKALHCMTDAAYKGMKDTIPMLAKKGRASYLGERSIGHQDPGATSSYLILKTLLETIESRHKSK' A
#
# COMPACT_ATOMS: atom_id res chain seq x y z
N MET A 1 -22.05 15.95 3.17
CA MET A 1 -22.49 14.54 3.06
C MET A 1 -21.59 13.89 2.03
N THR A 2 -20.80 12.89 2.43
CA THR A 2 -19.89 12.17 1.53
C THR A 2 -20.69 11.15 0.73
N ASN A 3 -20.62 11.16 -0.61
CA ASN A 3 -21.32 10.18 -1.43
C ASN A 3 -20.44 8.96 -1.74
N ASN A 4 -20.97 7.93 -2.39
CA ASN A 4 -20.20 6.72 -2.70
C ASN A 4 -19.04 6.98 -3.67
N GLU A 5 -19.16 7.96 -4.57
CA GLU A 5 -18.10 8.33 -5.51
C GLU A 5 -16.90 8.94 -4.78
N ASP A 6 -17.16 9.79 -3.78
CA ASP A 6 -16.13 10.36 -2.91
C ASP A 6 -15.35 9.27 -2.16
N VAL A 7 -16.05 8.22 -1.70
CA VAL A 7 -15.42 7.07 -1.03
C VAL A 7 -14.54 6.30 -2.00
N ILE A 8 -15.02 5.97 -3.20
CA ILE A 8 -14.24 5.25 -4.21
C ILE A 8 -12.99 6.07 -4.59
N LYS A 9 -13.14 7.38 -4.80
CA LYS A 9 -12.03 8.29 -5.08
C LYS A 9 -10.99 8.29 -3.94
N ALA A 10 -11.43 8.30 -2.68
CA ALA A 10 -10.52 8.20 -1.54
C ALA A 10 -9.77 6.86 -1.51
N LEU A 11 -10.43 5.75 -1.85
CA LEU A 11 -9.80 4.43 -1.94
C LEU A 11 -8.73 4.35 -3.04
N HIS A 12 -8.96 5.00 -4.19
CA HIS A 12 -7.93 5.13 -5.22
C HIS A 12 -6.71 5.89 -4.69
N CYS A 13 -6.92 7.10 -4.16
CA CYS A 13 -5.82 7.91 -3.60
C CYS A 13 -5.04 7.14 -2.51
N MET A 14 -5.74 6.40 -1.66
CA MET A 14 -5.12 5.58 -0.61
C MET A 14 -4.31 4.42 -1.20
N THR A 15 -4.82 3.75 -2.23
CA THR A 15 -4.12 2.64 -2.90
C THR A 15 -2.87 3.14 -3.62
N ASP A 16 -2.95 4.29 -4.31
CA ASP A 16 -1.82 4.91 -5.00
C ASP A 16 -0.73 5.36 -4.02
N ALA A 17 -1.14 5.98 -2.91
CA ALA A 17 -0.21 6.37 -1.85
C ALA A 17 0.48 5.16 -1.23
N ALA A 18 -0.24 4.05 -1.01
CA ALA A 18 0.34 2.82 -0.50
C ALA A 18 1.29 2.15 -1.51
N TYR A 19 0.95 2.17 -2.80
CA TYR A 19 1.82 1.67 -3.87
C TYR A 19 3.14 2.45 -3.89
N LYS A 20 3.07 3.78 -3.87
CA LYS A 20 4.24 4.65 -3.81
C LYS A 20 5.03 4.41 -2.53
N GLY A 21 4.37 4.40 -1.37
CA GLY A 21 5.02 4.19 -0.08
C GLY A 21 5.75 2.85 0.01
N MET A 22 5.17 1.78 -0.54
CA MET A 22 5.84 0.49 -0.70
C MET A 22 7.12 0.61 -1.53
N LYS A 23 7.10 1.28 -2.68
CA LYS A 23 8.28 1.46 -3.55
C LYS A 23 9.35 2.34 -2.90
N ASP A 24 8.93 3.37 -2.19
CA ASP A 24 9.83 4.28 -1.49
C ASP A 24 10.61 3.58 -0.37
N THR A 25 10.19 2.38 0.09
CA THR A 25 10.96 1.58 1.05
C THR A 25 12.27 1.02 0.48
N ILE A 26 12.37 0.85 -0.84
CA ILE A 26 13.54 0.23 -1.49
C ILE A 26 14.85 0.94 -1.12
N PRO A 27 14.99 2.28 -1.25
CA PRO A 27 16.22 2.97 -0.87
C PRO A 27 16.41 3.16 0.65
N MET A 28 15.47 2.73 1.50
CA MET A 28 15.53 3.00 2.94
C MET A 28 16.45 2.04 3.70
N LEU A 29 17.19 2.57 4.68
CA LEU A 29 17.86 1.74 5.69
C LEU A 29 16.83 1.26 6.73
N ALA A 30 16.68 -0.06 6.88
CA ALA A 30 15.76 -0.62 7.86
C ALA A 30 16.23 -0.33 9.30
N LYS A 31 15.43 0.41 10.07
CA LYS A 31 15.71 0.73 11.50
C LYS A 31 14.92 -0.11 12.49
N LYS A 32 13.96 -0.91 12.02
CA LYS A 32 13.05 -1.72 12.84
C LYS A 32 12.82 -3.09 12.18
N GLY A 33 12.40 -4.07 12.98
CA GLY A 33 12.07 -5.42 12.51
C GLY A 33 13.30 -6.27 12.19
N ARG A 34 13.08 -7.44 11.58
CA ARG A 34 14.18 -8.39 11.28
C ARG A 34 15.16 -7.87 10.21
N ALA A 35 14.70 -7.01 9.29
CA ALA A 35 15.54 -6.43 8.26
C ALA A 35 16.62 -5.49 8.83
N SER A 36 16.40 -4.89 10.01
CA SER A 36 17.41 -4.03 10.64
C SER A 36 18.67 -4.78 11.08
N TYR A 37 18.60 -6.11 11.21
CA TYR A 37 19.77 -6.94 11.55
C TYR A 37 20.80 -6.98 10.41
N LEU A 38 20.40 -6.64 9.18
CA LEU A 38 21.25 -6.66 8.00
C LEU A 38 22.00 -5.33 7.77
N GLY A 39 21.69 -4.28 8.54
CA GLY A 39 22.30 -2.97 8.37
C GLY A 39 22.13 -2.44 6.94
N GLU A 40 23.21 -1.91 6.35
CA GLU A 40 23.23 -1.35 4.99
C GLU A 40 22.79 -2.35 3.92
N ARG A 41 22.92 -3.67 4.15
CA ARG A 41 22.45 -4.69 3.21
C ARG A 41 20.93 -4.74 3.05
N SER A 42 20.18 -4.07 3.93
CA SER A 42 18.72 -3.91 3.76
C SER A 42 18.36 -2.91 2.65
N ILE A 43 19.24 -1.96 2.32
CA ILE A 43 19.03 -0.99 1.25
C ILE A 43 18.92 -1.72 -0.09
N GLY A 44 18.03 -1.26 -0.96
CA GLY A 44 17.72 -1.87 -2.25
C GLY A 44 16.64 -2.96 -2.18
N HIS A 45 16.10 -3.27 -1.00
CA HIS A 45 15.07 -4.30 -0.82
C HIS A 45 13.74 -3.68 -0.37
N GLN A 46 12.68 -3.98 -1.11
CA GLN A 46 11.33 -3.55 -0.76
C GLN A 46 10.87 -4.20 0.56
N ASP A 47 10.25 -3.43 1.45
CA ASP A 47 9.74 -3.97 2.70
C ASP A 47 8.51 -4.88 2.46
N PRO A 48 8.50 -6.13 2.93
CA PRO A 48 7.36 -7.04 2.78
C PRO A 48 6.13 -6.58 3.58
N GLY A 49 6.31 -5.84 4.69
CA GLY A 49 5.21 -5.27 5.47
C GLY A 49 4.45 -4.20 4.68
N ALA A 50 5.17 -3.22 4.13
CA ALA A 50 4.61 -2.19 3.26
C ALA A 50 3.94 -2.80 2.01
N THR A 51 4.53 -3.85 1.44
CA THR A 51 3.93 -4.61 0.33
C THR A 51 2.59 -5.21 0.72
N SER A 52 2.51 -5.85 1.90
CA SER A 52 1.28 -6.45 2.40
C SER A 52 0.18 -5.41 2.62
N SER A 53 0.53 -4.24 3.18
CA SER A 53 -0.41 -3.13 3.34
C SER A 53 -0.97 -2.64 2.00
N TYR A 54 -0.12 -2.47 0.98
CA TYR A 54 -0.59 -2.14 -0.37
C TYR A 54 -1.56 -3.17 -0.92
N LEU A 55 -1.25 -4.47 -0.81
CA LEU A 55 -2.11 -5.55 -1.31
C LEU A 55 -3.49 -5.57 -0.63
N ILE A 56 -3.55 -5.33 0.67
CA ILE A 56 -4.82 -5.23 1.41
C ILE A 56 -5.68 -4.09 0.85
N LEU A 57 -5.09 -2.90 0.67
CA LEU A 57 -5.80 -1.72 0.18
C LEU A 57 -6.24 -1.87 -1.28
N LYS A 58 -5.38 -2.44 -2.14
CA LYS A 58 -5.70 -2.79 -3.52
C LYS A 58 -6.91 -3.74 -3.59
N THR A 59 -6.88 -4.80 -2.77
CA THR A 59 -7.97 -5.79 -2.74
C THR A 59 -9.28 -5.19 -2.25
N LEU A 60 -9.22 -4.28 -1.27
CA LEU A 60 -10.38 -3.55 -0.77
C LEU A 60 -11.02 -2.70 -1.88
N LEU A 61 -10.21 -1.92 -2.61
CA LEU A 61 -10.67 -1.12 -3.73
C LEU A 61 -11.33 -1.99 -4.82
N GLU A 62 -10.64 -3.03 -5.28
CA GLU A 62 -11.15 -3.95 -6.31
C GLU A 62 -12.48 -4.60 -5.90
N THR A 63 -12.61 -4.99 -4.62
CA THR A 63 -13.83 -5.59 -4.08
C THR A 63 -15.00 -4.59 -4.08
N ILE A 64 -14.75 -3.34 -3.73
CA ILE A 64 -15.77 -2.28 -3.68
C ILE A 64 -16.21 -1.90 -5.10
N GLU A 65 -15.26 -1.73 -6.03
CA GLU A 65 -15.56 -1.43 -7.43
C GLU A 65 -16.37 -2.54 -8.10
N SER A 66 -16.02 -3.80 -7.86
CA SER A 66 -16.76 -4.97 -8.37
C SER A 66 -18.22 -4.98 -7.91
N ARG A 67 -18.47 -4.66 -6.64
CA ARG A 67 -19.82 -4.56 -6.07
C ARG A 67 -20.58 -3.32 -6.57
N HIS A 68 -19.88 -2.23 -6.86
CA HIS A 68 -20.51 -1.00 -7.38
C HIS A 68 -20.99 -1.19 -8.82
N LYS A 69 -20.21 -1.85 -9.68
CA LYS A 69 -20.56 -2.13 -11.09
C LYS A 69 -21.64 -3.19 -11.28
N SER A 70 -21.90 -4.01 -10.25
CA SER A 70 -22.92 -5.06 -10.26
C SER A 70 -24.30 -4.56 -9.83
N LYS A 71 -24.44 -3.26 -9.52
CA LYS A 71 -25.71 -2.56 -9.29
C LYS A 71 -26.00 -1.64 -10.47
#